data_AF-A0A9N9PW82-F1
#
_entry.id   AF-A0A9N9PW82-F1
#
_cell.length_a   1.000
_cell.length_b   1.000
_cell.length_c   1.000
_cell.angle_alpha   90.00
_cell.angle_beta   90.00
_cell.angle_gamma   90.00
#
_symmetry.space_group_name_H-M   'P 1'
#
loop_
_entity.id
_entity.type
_entity.pdbx_description
1 polymer ?
#
loop_
_entity_poly.entity_id
_entity_poly.type
_entity_poly.pdbx_seq_one_letter_code
_entity_poly.pdbx_strand_id
1 'polypeptide(L)'
;MAAINLAINLVVLGLSGVLSIPAFASFGKTPEANVVTVNIGVGATNTSVSFPDKSIKTPGGVVPIVELWDVLGNQMGTASSKDPVVEGGSLSLTMSGKNGGKTSTTPMYIRLIAQDAGEVCIVEGIYCDMCHRRAYPLCGEKESRSCFDMDLKQIRASGNERRDGNIPQKSYEEVRHWK
;
A
#
# COMPACT_ATOMS: atom_id res chain seq x y z
N MET A 1 -47.18 -59.21 -22.80
CA MET A 1 -46.08 -58.23 -22.67
C MET A 1 -46.70 -56.85 -22.72
N ALA A 2 -46.62 -56.14 -21.60
CA ALA A 2 -47.46 -54.98 -21.29
C ALA A 2 -46.89 -53.69 -21.90
N ALA A 3 -47.77 -52.93 -22.56
CA ALA A 3 -47.50 -51.57 -23.04
C ALA A 3 -47.68 -50.59 -21.87
N ILE A 4 -46.65 -49.79 -21.59
CA ILE A 4 -46.69 -48.73 -20.58
C ILE A 4 -47.19 -47.46 -21.29
N ASN A 5 -48.42 -47.07 -20.97
CA ASN A 5 -48.98 -45.75 -21.28
C ASN A 5 -48.27 -44.70 -20.43
N LEU A 6 -47.48 -43.82 -21.04
CA LEU A 6 -46.97 -42.61 -20.40
C LEU A 6 -47.88 -41.43 -20.79
N ALA A 7 -48.85 -41.12 -19.95
CA ALA A 7 -49.69 -39.94 -20.12
C ALA A 7 -48.89 -38.68 -19.78
N ILE A 8 -48.65 -37.85 -20.79
CA ILE A 8 -48.04 -36.52 -20.67
C ILE A 8 -49.13 -35.57 -20.17
N ASN A 9 -49.06 -35.16 -18.91
CA ASN A 9 -49.86 -34.04 -18.40
C ASN A 9 -49.21 -32.73 -18.85
N LEU A 10 -49.55 -32.30 -20.06
CA LEU A 10 -49.20 -30.98 -20.57
C LEU A 10 -50.25 -29.98 -20.06
N VAL A 11 -49.93 -29.31 -18.96
CA VAL A 11 -50.75 -28.22 -18.42
C VAL A 11 -50.59 -27.01 -19.35
N VAL A 12 -51.50 -26.93 -20.33
CA VAL A 12 -51.70 -25.74 -21.17
C VAL A 12 -52.50 -24.72 -20.36
N LEU A 13 -51.82 -23.83 -19.65
CA LEU A 13 -52.45 -22.66 -19.06
C LEU A 13 -52.60 -21.56 -20.13
N GLY A 14 -53.83 -21.52 -20.65
CA GLY A 14 -54.58 -20.36 -21.13
C GLY A 14 -53.84 -19.09 -21.54
N LEU A 15 -53.90 -18.81 -22.85
CA LEU A 15 -53.93 -17.46 -23.39
C LEU A 15 -55.05 -16.65 -22.72
N SER A 16 -54.70 -15.65 -21.90
CA SER A 16 -55.42 -14.37 -21.73
C SER A 16 -54.98 -13.71 -20.42
N GLY A 17 -53.81 -13.09 -20.46
CA GLY A 17 -53.28 -12.36 -19.32
C GLY A 17 -51.99 -11.71 -19.72
N VAL A 18 -52.08 -10.52 -20.30
CA VAL A 18 -50.95 -9.61 -20.48
C VAL A 18 -50.53 -9.12 -19.09
N LEU A 19 -49.98 -10.02 -18.29
CA LEU A 19 -49.18 -9.65 -17.14
C LEU A 19 -47.81 -9.36 -17.72
N SER A 20 -47.59 -8.08 -17.97
CA SER A 20 -46.28 -7.47 -18.04
C SER A 20 -45.39 -8.09 -16.96
N ILE A 21 -44.53 -9.02 -17.36
CA ILE A 21 -43.33 -9.36 -16.60
C ILE A 21 -42.26 -8.40 -17.14
N PRO A 22 -42.11 -7.17 -16.64
CA PRO A 22 -40.82 -6.53 -16.80
C PRO A 22 -39.83 -7.29 -15.91
N ALA A 23 -38.55 -7.22 -16.25
CA ALA A 23 -37.42 -7.58 -15.39
C ALA A 23 -36.85 -9.01 -15.44
N PHE A 24 -36.75 -9.62 -16.64
CA PHE A 24 -35.68 -10.62 -16.90
C PHE A 24 -34.54 -10.10 -17.78
N ALA A 25 -34.62 -8.85 -18.27
CA ALA A 25 -33.58 -8.27 -19.13
C ALA A 25 -32.32 -7.76 -18.38
N SER A 26 -32.25 -7.88 -17.05
CA SER A 26 -31.10 -7.42 -16.26
C SER A 26 -30.11 -8.52 -15.86
N PHE A 27 -30.37 -9.80 -16.17
CA PHE A 27 -29.46 -10.93 -15.84
C PHE A 27 -28.18 -11.00 -16.69
N GLY A 28 -27.98 -10.06 -17.61
CA GLY A 28 -26.84 -10.04 -18.54
C GLY A 28 -25.79 -8.95 -18.30
N LYS A 29 -25.93 -8.09 -17.28
CA LYS A 29 -24.84 -7.16 -16.96
C LYS A 29 -23.72 -7.96 -16.32
N THR A 30 -22.64 -8.19 -17.08
CA THR A 30 -21.39 -8.70 -16.54
C THR A 30 -21.02 -7.80 -15.37
N PRO A 31 -20.76 -8.34 -14.17
CA PRO A 31 -20.42 -7.51 -13.02
C PRO A 31 -19.21 -6.67 -13.40
N GLU A 32 -19.37 -5.35 -13.37
CA GLU A 32 -18.26 -4.41 -13.53
C GLU A 32 -17.24 -4.73 -12.43
N ALA A 33 -15.97 -4.78 -12.80
CA ALA A 33 -14.93 -5.08 -11.83
C ALA A 33 -14.98 -4.00 -10.75
N ASN A 34 -15.10 -4.40 -9.48
CA ASN A 34 -15.06 -3.47 -8.36
C ASN A 34 -13.68 -2.80 -8.35
N VAL A 35 -13.65 -1.52 -8.68
CA VAL A 35 -12.47 -0.69 -8.60
C VAL A 35 -12.40 -0.11 -7.20
N VAL A 36 -11.27 -0.29 -6.52
CA VAL A 36 -11.03 0.29 -5.20
C VAL A 36 -10.09 1.46 -5.36
N THR A 37 -10.51 2.65 -4.95
CA THR A 37 -9.69 3.86 -4.97
C THR A 37 -9.20 4.17 -3.57
N VAL A 38 -7.88 4.25 -3.40
CA VAL A 38 -7.24 4.67 -2.16
C VAL A 38 -6.72 6.10 -2.34
N ASN A 39 -7.23 7.02 -1.54
CA ASN A 39 -6.78 8.41 -1.56
C ASN A 39 -5.74 8.63 -0.46
N ILE A 40 -4.53 9.01 -0.87
CA ILE A 40 -3.43 9.37 0.03
C ILE A 40 -3.30 10.88 0.01
N GLY A 41 -3.59 11.53 1.14
CA GLY A 41 -3.36 12.96 1.32
C GLY A 41 -2.16 13.19 2.23
N VAL A 42 -1.31 14.15 1.87
CA VAL A 42 -0.30 14.68 2.80
C VAL A 42 -0.92 15.93 3.42
N GLY A 43 -1.18 15.86 4.72
CA GLY A 43 -1.84 16.95 5.44
C GLY A 43 -1.04 18.24 5.34
N ALA A 44 -1.65 19.29 4.80
CA ALA A 44 -1.20 20.65 5.05
C ALA A 44 -1.44 20.91 6.54
N THR A 45 -0.39 20.86 7.35
CA THR A 45 -0.53 21.30 8.72
C THR A 45 -0.87 22.79 8.68
N ASN A 46 -1.99 23.19 9.27
CA ASN A 46 -2.40 24.60 9.39
C ASN A 46 -1.37 25.44 10.17
N THR A 47 -0.37 24.80 10.75
CA THR A 47 0.87 25.38 11.23
C THR A 47 1.84 25.50 10.06
N SER A 48 2.21 26.72 9.69
CA SER A 48 3.38 26.99 8.87
C SER A 48 4.59 26.31 9.52
N VAL A 49 4.95 25.12 9.03
CA VAL A 49 6.15 24.42 9.45
C VAL A 49 7.31 25.22 8.85
N SER A 50 8.04 25.93 9.71
CA SER A 50 9.23 26.66 9.27
C SER A 50 10.33 25.65 9.02
N PHE A 51 10.59 25.34 7.75
CA PHE A 51 11.74 24.52 7.38
C PHE A 51 13.03 25.30 7.65
N PRO A 52 13.96 24.79 8.48
CA PRO A 52 15.21 25.48 8.78
C PRO A 52 16.16 25.50 7.57
N ASP A 53 15.91 24.67 6.56
CA ASP A 53 16.61 24.68 5.28
C ASP A 53 15.71 25.25 4.18
N LYS A 54 16.17 26.32 3.53
CA LYS A 54 15.48 26.98 2.41
C LYS A 54 15.45 26.12 1.13
N SER A 55 16.21 25.03 1.10
CA SER A 55 16.23 24.07 -0.01
C SER A 55 14.98 23.16 -0.02
N ILE A 56 14.36 22.95 1.15
CA ILE A 56 13.20 22.06 1.33
C ILE A 56 11.94 22.90 1.21
N LYS A 57 11.34 22.87 0.02
CA LYS A 57 10.22 23.75 -0.31
C LYS A 57 8.88 23.19 0.11
N THR A 58 8.76 21.88 0.32
CA THR A 58 7.51 21.22 0.70
C THR A 58 7.75 19.89 1.44
N PRO A 59 6.94 19.54 2.47
CA PRO A 59 6.89 18.24 3.16
C PRO A 59 6.33 17.10 2.28
N GLY A 60 6.52 17.19 0.97
CA GLY A 60 6.11 16.16 0.03
C GLY A 60 7.01 14.93 0.09
N GLY A 61 6.47 13.78 -0.34
CA GLY A 61 7.10 12.49 -0.12
C GLY A 61 6.88 11.49 -1.25
N VAL A 62 7.72 10.44 -1.27
CA VAL A 62 7.49 9.27 -2.12
C VAL A 62 6.23 8.56 -1.63
N VAL A 63 5.37 8.18 -2.56
CA VAL A 63 4.12 7.49 -2.25
C VAL A 63 4.44 6.05 -1.82
N PRO A 64 3.92 5.58 -0.67
CA PRO A 64 4.12 4.20 -0.26
C PRO A 64 3.45 3.24 -1.24
N ILE A 65 3.95 2.00 -1.29
CA ILE A 65 3.22 0.93 -1.96
C ILE A 65 1.99 0.60 -1.10
N VAL A 66 0.83 0.54 -1.74
CA VAL A 66 -0.44 0.19 -1.11
C VAL A 66 -0.84 -1.21 -1.54
N GLU A 67 -1.12 -2.07 -0.57
CA GLU A 67 -1.65 -3.40 -0.79
C GLU A 67 -3.02 -3.56 -0.13
N LEU A 68 -3.94 -4.24 -0.82
CA LEU A 68 -5.25 -4.61 -0.29
C LEU A 68 -5.28 -6.09 0.09
N TRP A 69 -5.86 -6.39 1.24
CA TRP A 69 -5.93 -7.74 1.79
C TRP A 69 -7.37 -8.09 2.25
N ASP A 70 -7.74 -9.35 2.10
CA ASP A 70 -9.00 -9.90 2.61
C ASP A 70 -8.90 -10.40 4.08
N VAL A 71 -10.01 -10.88 4.65
CA VAL A 71 -10.06 -11.44 6.02
C VAL A 71 -9.25 -12.71 6.23
N LEU A 72 -8.95 -13.43 5.13
CA LEU A 72 -8.21 -14.68 5.16
C LEU A 72 -6.70 -14.44 4.96
N GLY A 73 -6.28 -13.19 4.78
CA GLY A 73 -4.89 -12.83 4.52
C GLY A 73 -4.47 -13.08 3.07
N ASN A 74 -5.40 -13.11 2.10
CA ASN A 74 -5.05 -13.10 0.68
C ASN A 74 -4.88 -11.68 0.16
N GLN A 75 -3.80 -11.46 -0.58
CA GLN A 75 -3.55 -10.19 -1.26
C GLN A 75 -4.46 -10.04 -2.48
N MET A 76 -5.27 -8.99 -2.47
CA MET A 76 -6.26 -8.69 -3.50
C MET A 76 -5.72 -7.79 -4.60
N GLY A 77 -4.80 -6.88 -4.28
CA GLY A 77 -4.21 -5.97 -5.26
C GLY A 77 -3.05 -5.16 -4.67
N THR A 78 -2.29 -4.54 -5.57
CA THR A 78 -1.20 -3.62 -5.21
C THR A 78 -1.22 -2.41 -6.14
N ALA A 79 -1.01 -1.22 -5.59
CA ALA A 79 -0.78 0.00 -6.35
C ALA A 79 0.39 0.77 -5.75
N SER A 80 1.08 1.50 -6.61
CA SER A 80 2.19 2.38 -6.26
C SER A 80 2.21 3.52 -7.27
N SER A 81 2.65 4.70 -6.85
CA SER A 81 2.95 5.78 -7.77
C SER A 81 4.43 6.15 -7.68
N LYS A 82 4.99 6.59 -8.80
CA LYS A 82 6.31 7.23 -8.86
C LYS A 82 6.21 8.72 -8.57
N ASP A 83 5.03 9.30 -8.77
CA ASP A 83 4.82 10.72 -8.59
C ASP A 83 4.78 11.02 -7.09
N PRO A 84 5.66 11.91 -6.60
CA PRO A 84 5.64 12.31 -5.20
C PRO A 84 4.37 13.11 -4.91
N VAL A 85 3.83 12.97 -3.70
CA VAL A 85 2.74 13.83 -3.24
C VAL A 85 3.35 15.10 -2.66
N VAL A 86 2.92 16.26 -3.16
CA VAL A 86 3.34 17.57 -2.64
C VAL A 86 2.56 17.93 -1.37
N GLU A 87 3.05 18.92 -0.61
CA GLU A 87 2.35 19.46 0.56
C GLU A 87 0.93 19.91 0.24
N GLY A 88 -0.04 19.51 1.07
CA GLY A 88 -1.46 19.78 0.85
C GLY A 88 -2.04 19.06 -0.38
N GLY A 89 -1.23 18.27 -1.08
CA GLY A 89 -1.63 17.45 -2.21
C GLY A 89 -2.32 16.16 -1.78
N SER A 90 -3.04 15.58 -2.73
CA SER A 90 -3.57 14.23 -2.61
C SER A 90 -3.33 13.45 -3.89
N LEU A 91 -3.18 12.14 -3.76
CA LEU A 91 -3.06 11.22 -4.86
C LEU A 91 -4.06 10.08 -4.69
N SER A 92 -4.80 9.79 -5.76
CA SER A 92 -5.70 8.65 -5.84
C SER A 92 -5.00 7.49 -6.51
N LEU A 93 -4.82 6.39 -5.78
CA LEU A 93 -4.33 5.13 -6.32
C LEU A 93 -5.53 4.22 -6.62
N THR A 94 -5.68 3.88 -7.89
CA THR A 94 -6.75 3.01 -8.36
C THR A 94 -6.24 1.58 -8.42
N MET A 95 -6.89 0.70 -7.67
CA MET A 95 -6.53 -0.71 -7.57
C MET A 95 -7.59 -1.56 -8.26
N SER A 96 -7.14 -2.39 -9.20
CA SER A 96 -7.92 -3.49 -9.75
C SER A 96 -7.39 -4.79 -9.17
N GLY A 97 -8.25 -5.81 -9.05
CA GLY A 97 -7.86 -7.09 -8.50
C GLY A 97 -6.68 -7.71 -9.24
N LYS A 98 -5.85 -8.46 -8.51
CA LYS A 98 -4.62 -9.10 -9.00
C LYS A 98 -4.86 -9.80 -10.35
N ASN A 99 -4.05 -9.50 -11.36
CA ASN A 99 -4.12 -10.05 -12.74
C ASN A 99 -5.42 -9.79 -13.51
N GLY A 100 -6.11 -8.65 -13.29
CA GLY A 100 -7.43 -8.42 -13.90
C GLY A 100 -8.52 -9.34 -13.35
N GLY A 101 -8.23 -10.04 -12.25
CA GLY A 101 -9.18 -10.84 -11.52
C GLY A 101 -10.23 -9.93 -10.90
N LYS A 102 -11.50 -10.21 -11.21
CA LYS A 102 -12.63 -9.63 -10.49
C LYS A 102 -12.57 -10.14 -9.06
N THR A 103 -11.85 -9.46 -8.17
CA THR A 103 -11.96 -9.75 -6.74
C THR A 103 -13.35 -9.31 -6.31
N SER A 104 -14.29 -10.26 -6.37
CA SER A 104 -15.68 -10.11 -5.92
C SER A 104 -15.79 -9.85 -4.41
N THR A 105 -14.68 -9.95 -3.69
CA THR A 105 -14.56 -9.73 -2.26
C THR A 105 -14.29 -8.27 -1.95
N THR A 106 -14.87 -7.77 -0.87
CA THR A 106 -14.59 -6.44 -0.32
C THR A 106 -13.26 -6.49 0.44
N PRO A 107 -12.29 -5.58 0.18
CA PRO A 107 -11.06 -5.54 0.96
C PRO A 107 -11.39 -5.17 2.41
N MET A 108 -10.65 -5.76 3.35
CA MET A 108 -10.84 -5.51 4.78
C MET A 108 -9.68 -4.76 5.41
N TYR A 109 -8.48 -4.93 4.87
CA TYR A 109 -7.28 -4.28 5.40
C TYR A 109 -6.44 -3.65 4.28
N ILE A 110 -5.81 -2.53 4.60
CA ILE A 110 -4.84 -1.84 3.76
C ILE A 110 -3.48 -1.97 4.43
N ARG A 111 -2.47 -2.37 3.66
CA ARG A 111 -1.07 -2.40 4.10
C ARG A 111 -0.29 -1.35 3.31
N LEU A 112 0.42 -0.49 4.04
CA LEU A 112 1.31 0.53 3.49
C LEU A 112 2.75 0.08 3.66
N ILE A 113 3.54 0.17 2.58
CA ILE A 113 4.96 -0.20 2.57
C ILE A 113 5.75 1.02 2.09
N ALA A 114 6.61 1.54 2.95
CA ALA A 114 7.57 2.59 2.57
C ALA A 114 8.52 2.05 1.48
N GLN A 115 8.78 2.84 0.44
CA GLN A 115 9.66 2.46 -0.67
C GLN A 115 11.14 2.76 -0.39
N ASP A 116 11.41 3.63 0.57
CA ASP A 116 12.73 4.10 0.96
C ASP A 116 13.30 3.35 2.18
N ALA A 117 14.61 3.13 2.14
CA ALA A 117 15.31 2.12 2.93
C ALA A 117 15.80 2.60 4.32
N GLY A 118 15.39 3.79 4.78
CA GLY A 118 15.69 4.25 6.13
C GLY A 118 15.40 5.74 6.35
N GLU A 119 15.12 6.07 7.60
CA GLU A 119 14.83 7.43 8.06
C GLU A 119 15.83 7.84 9.14
N VAL A 120 16.21 9.11 9.16
CA VAL A 120 17.12 9.68 10.18
C VAL A 120 16.34 10.70 11.03
N CYS A 121 16.21 10.44 12.33
CA CYS A 121 15.70 11.38 13.32
C CYS A 121 16.87 12.17 13.94
N ILE A 122 17.07 13.41 13.48
CA ILE A 122 18.18 14.26 13.97
C ILE A 122 17.95 14.71 15.42
N VAL A 123 16.68 14.92 15.81
CA VAL A 123 16.33 15.41 17.16
C VAL A 123 16.67 14.38 18.23
N GLU A 124 16.35 13.12 17.98
CA GLU A 124 16.64 12.02 18.89
C GLU A 124 18.05 11.46 18.70
N GLY A 125 18.74 11.84 17.63
CA GLY A 125 20.07 11.33 17.31
C GLY A 125 20.03 9.85 16.92
N ILE A 126 18.98 9.41 16.22
CA ILE A 126 18.75 8.00 15.88
C ILE A 126 18.51 7.85 14.37
N TYR A 127 19.10 6.80 13.80
CA TYR A 127 18.83 6.30 12.47
C TYR A 127 18.04 4.99 12.55
N CYS A 128 16.93 4.91 11.82
CA CYS A 128 16.08 3.73 11.75
C CYS A 128 16.31 2.97 10.43
N ASP A 129 16.97 1.81 10.52
CA ASP A 129 17.04 0.87 9.40
C ASP A 129 15.73 0.09 9.32
N MET A 130 14.84 0.56 8.45
CA MET A 130 13.53 -0.04 8.22
C MET A 130 13.62 -1.46 7.64
N CYS A 131 14.67 -1.80 6.89
CA CYS A 131 14.82 -3.13 6.30
C CYS A 131 15.09 -4.19 7.38
N HIS A 132 15.93 -3.86 8.36
CA HIS A 132 16.28 -4.78 9.44
C HIS A 132 15.51 -4.52 10.74
N ARG A 133 14.63 -3.51 10.75
CA ARG A 133 13.86 -3.06 11.92
C ARG A 133 14.76 -2.81 13.14
N ARG A 134 15.88 -2.12 12.90
CA ARG A 134 16.88 -1.78 13.94
C ARG A 134 17.12 -0.28 13.96
N ALA A 135 17.25 0.26 15.15
CA ALA A 135 17.66 1.63 15.38
C ALA A 135 19.17 1.66 15.69
N TYR A 136 19.89 2.60 15.10
CA TYR A 136 21.30 2.88 15.37
C TYR A 136 21.43 4.33 15.83
N PRO A 137 22.24 4.64 16.85
CA PRO A 137 22.52 6.02 17.21
C PRO A 137 23.29 6.73 16.10
N LEU A 138 23.17 8.05 15.97
CA LEU A 138 24.00 8.85 15.07
C LEU A 138 25.41 8.95 15.63
N CYS A 139 26.42 8.84 14.76
CA CYS A 139 27.81 8.97 15.17
C CYS A 139 28.06 10.39 15.69
N GLY A 140 28.70 10.49 16.86
CA GLY A 140 29.05 11.75 17.50
C GLY A 140 30.25 11.58 18.43
N GLU A 141 30.61 12.64 19.15
CA GLU A 141 31.78 12.62 20.06
C GLU A 141 31.68 11.53 21.13
N LYS A 142 30.45 11.18 21.55
CA LYS A 142 30.17 10.19 22.60
C LYS A 142 29.85 8.79 22.05
N GLU A 143 29.40 8.70 20.81
CA GLU A 143 28.83 7.51 20.18
C GLU A 143 29.74 7.10 19.00
N SER A 144 30.74 6.26 19.27
CA SER A 144 31.77 5.87 18.28
C SER A 144 31.67 4.41 17.82
N ARG A 145 30.77 3.61 18.41
CA ARG A 145 30.62 2.18 18.12
C ARG A 145 29.20 1.90 17.63
N SER A 146 29.09 1.23 16.48
CA SER A 146 27.81 0.76 15.91
C SER A 146 26.78 1.89 15.73
N CYS A 147 27.26 3.00 15.18
CA CYS A 147 26.48 4.21 14.93
C CYS A 147 26.33 4.47 13.42
N PHE A 148 25.33 5.27 13.03
CA PHE A 148 25.15 5.73 11.66
C PHE A 148 25.91 7.04 11.44
N ASP A 149 26.86 7.01 10.50
CA ASP A 149 27.67 8.16 10.12
C ASP A 149 26.91 8.94 9.03
N MET A 150 26.49 10.16 9.34
CA MET A 150 25.68 10.98 8.43
C MET A 150 26.47 11.45 7.21
N ASP A 151 27.77 11.71 7.37
CA ASP A 151 28.62 12.22 6.29
C ASP A 151 28.93 11.10 5.29
N LEU A 152 29.27 9.92 5.81
CA LEU A 152 29.57 8.75 5.00
C LEU A 152 28.31 7.99 4.56
N LYS A 153 27.14 8.34 5.10
CA LYS A 153 25.84 7.71 4.86
C LYS A 153 25.88 6.19 5.03
N GLN A 154 26.55 5.71 6.08
CA GLN A 154 26.74 4.28 6.35
C GLN A 154 26.82 3.99 7.84
N ILE A 155 26.52 2.75 8.23
CA ILE A 155 26.68 2.29 9.61
C ILE A 155 28.16 1.95 9.86
N ARG A 156 28.76 2.54 10.89
CA ARG A 156 30.13 2.26 11.33
C ARG A 156 30.13 1.16 12.37
N ALA A 157 30.51 -0.04 11.94
CA ALA A 157 30.84 -1.14 12.83
C ALA A 157 32.27 -0.94 13.38
N SER A 158 32.45 -0.96 14.71
CA SER A 158 33.79 -0.98 15.28
C SER A 158 34.36 -2.40 15.14
N GLY A 159 35.56 -2.52 14.57
CA GLY A 159 36.12 -3.75 13.98
C GLY A 159 36.39 -4.98 14.88
N ASN A 160 35.76 -5.09 16.05
CA ASN A 160 35.89 -6.26 16.93
C ASN A 160 34.54 -6.89 17.36
N GLU A 161 33.40 -6.45 16.83
CA GLU A 161 32.12 -7.16 17.04
C GLU A 161 32.12 -8.49 16.25
N ARG A 162 32.59 -9.54 16.93
CA ARG A 162 32.56 -10.91 16.44
C ARG A 162 31.12 -11.45 16.42
N ARG A 163 30.69 -11.84 15.23
CA ARG A 163 29.92 -13.06 14.87
C ARG A 163 28.40 -13.12 14.84
N ASP A 164 27.61 -12.20 15.37
CA ASP A 164 26.13 -12.30 15.23
C ASP A 164 25.43 -11.10 14.56
N GLY A 165 26.15 -10.00 14.34
CA GLY A 165 25.61 -8.82 13.66
C GLY A 165 26.09 -8.74 12.22
N ASN A 166 25.34 -9.31 11.27
CA ASN A 166 25.53 -8.99 9.85
C ASN A 166 25.09 -7.53 9.64
N ILE A 167 25.97 -6.57 9.93
CA ILE A 167 25.68 -5.15 9.76
C ILE A 167 25.69 -4.89 8.25
N PRO A 168 24.52 -4.57 7.66
CA PRO A 168 24.43 -4.38 6.23
C PRO A 168 25.26 -3.16 5.82
N GLN A 169 26.19 -3.35 4.89
CA GLN A 169 26.81 -2.22 4.20
C GLN A 169 25.76 -1.62 3.26
N LYS A 170 25.18 -0.49 3.66
CA LYS A 170 24.28 0.31 2.83
C LYS A 170 24.91 1.66 2.56
N SER A 171 24.81 2.11 1.31
CA SER A 171 25.13 3.47 0.88
C SER A 171 23.85 4.13 0.39
N TYR A 172 23.63 5.39 0.75
CA TYR A 172 22.49 6.17 0.29
C TYR A 172 22.92 7.20 -0.75
N GLU A 173 22.28 7.21 -1.90
CA GLU A 173 22.54 8.20 -2.94
C GLU A 173 21.88 9.54 -2.59
N GLU A 174 20.64 9.50 -2.12
CA GLU A 174 19.82 10.67 -1.83
C GLU A 174 19.53 10.78 -0.33
N VAL A 175 19.66 11.99 0.23
CA VAL A 175 19.27 12.31 1.60
C VAL A 175 18.14 13.33 1.54
N ARG A 176 17.00 12.97 2.12
CA ARG A 176 15.88 13.88 2.31
C ARG A 176 15.72 14.14 3.80
N HIS A 177 15.80 15.40 4.20
CA HIS A 177 15.59 15.78 5.58
C HIS A 177 14.09 16.04 5.80
N TRP A 178 13.45 15.18 6.57
CA TRP A 178 12.10 15.39 7.05
C TRP A 178 12.24 16.07 8.42
N LYS A 179 11.79 17.32 8.55
CA LYS A 179 11.78 18.05 9.81
C LYS A 179 10.38 18.60 10.06
#